data_AF-A0A442WFN1-F1
#
_entry.id   AF-A0A442WFN1-F1
#
_cell.length_a   1.000
_cell.length_b   1.000
_cell.length_c   1.000
_cell.angle_alpha   90.00
_cell.angle_beta   90.00
_cell.angle_gamma   90.00
#
_symmetry.space_group_name_H-M   'P 1'
#
loop_
_entity.id
_entity.type
_entity.pdbx_description
1 polymer ?
#
loop_
_entity_poly.entity_id
_entity_poly.type
_entity_poly.pdbx_seq_one_letter_code
_entity_poly.pdbx_strand_id
1 'polypeptide(L)'
;MTHRASDIQTIMQMFSYMRPSRSAAETAFVERYLTPLGFQRDEFSNLFLQIGDSPSILWSSHMDTVHSVSGTQTLHLKDGFLSLSRKSKKGASSCLGADDTAGIWLMTEMVKAGIEGLYVVHHAEESGCIGSSNLVQFAPEFLNGIKAAIAFDRRGYDSVITHQSSGRTCSETFAKSLAKLLGGQYAPDDTGSYTDTNEYAGVIPECTNISVGYFNQHSRRETQDVSFLIELRDKLLAADWSQLVIERDPADDPYDRDYGYGRPYGSSRYSSSTSLSSGRTLEYLVKQYPDIVADILEAQGWDAEHLSAEIGAYYGDLYDEGEDDDGLAFSNTTSPWGRAA
;
A
#
# COMPACT_ATOMS: atom_id res chain seq x y z
N MET A 1 24.87 16.00 16.07
CA MET A 1 25.46 14.69 15.70
C MET A 1 24.93 13.53 16.56
N THR A 2 24.54 13.75 17.82
CA THR A 2 24.03 12.69 18.74
C THR A 2 22.68 12.10 18.33
N HIS A 3 21.71 12.91 17.88
CA HIS A 3 20.38 12.43 17.49
C HIS A 3 20.37 11.55 16.22
N ARG A 4 21.10 11.95 15.17
CA ARG A 4 21.16 11.16 13.92
C ARG A 4 21.78 9.77 14.13
N ALA A 5 22.75 9.64 15.03
CA ALA A 5 23.35 8.36 15.35
C ALA A 5 22.39 7.43 16.10
N SER A 6 21.58 7.98 17.03
CA SER A 6 20.53 7.20 17.71
C SER A 6 19.39 6.82 16.78
N ASP A 7 19.03 7.68 15.83
CA ASP A 7 18.01 7.40 14.81
C ASP A 7 18.44 6.21 13.96
N ILE A 8 19.67 6.25 13.40
CA ILE A 8 20.23 5.16 12.60
C ILE A 8 20.26 3.85 13.40
N GLN A 9 20.68 3.90 14.67
CA GLN A 9 20.71 2.70 15.52
C GLN A 9 19.31 2.12 15.72
N THR A 10 18.31 2.97 15.98
CA THR A 10 16.92 2.55 16.17
C THR A 10 16.33 1.95 14.89
N ILE A 11 16.53 2.62 13.76
CA ILE A 11 16.12 2.13 12.42
C ILE A 11 16.72 0.74 12.16
N MET A 12 18.04 0.58 12.35
CA MET A 12 18.70 -0.71 12.17
C MET A 12 18.15 -1.80 13.10
N GLN A 13 17.77 -1.46 14.33
CA GLN A 13 17.17 -2.42 15.26
C GLN A 13 15.76 -2.80 14.86
N MET A 14 14.94 -1.85 14.41
CA MET A 14 13.57 -2.13 13.95
C MET A 14 13.59 -3.01 12.69
N PHE A 15 14.42 -2.67 11.70
CA PHE A 15 14.57 -3.43 10.45
C PHE A 15 15.19 -4.83 10.64
N SER A 16 15.72 -5.13 11.83
CA SER A 16 16.28 -6.45 12.12
C SER A 16 15.21 -7.51 12.36
N TYR A 17 13.94 -7.13 12.51
CA TYR A 17 12.84 -8.06 12.76
C TYR A 17 12.27 -8.60 11.45
N MET A 18 12.03 -9.91 11.40
CA MET A 18 11.36 -10.59 10.30
C MET A 18 9.95 -10.95 10.76
N ARG A 19 8.95 -10.20 10.29
CA ARG A 19 7.60 -10.15 10.89
C ARG A 19 6.51 -10.70 9.95
N PRO A 20 6.48 -12.00 9.61
CA PRO A 20 5.27 -12.56 9.01
C PRO A 20 4.07 -12.32 9.92
N SER A 21 2.87 -12.17 9.35
CA SER A 21 1.65 -11.90 10.09
C SER A 21 1.43 -12.92 11.23
N ARG A 22 1.08 -12.43 12.43
CA ARG A 22 0.86 -13.16 13.69
C ARG A 22 2.07 -13.93 14.21
N SER A 23 3.27 -13.59 13.76
CA SER A 23 4.49 -14.25 14.20
C SER A 23 4.95 -13.79 15.59
N ALA A 24 5.78 -14.61 16.24
CA ALA A 24 6.41 -14.23 17.50
C ALA A 24 7.32 -12.98 17.36
N ALA A 25 7.92 -12.78 16.18
CA ALA A 25 8.73 -11.60 15.89
C ALA A 25 7.88 -10.33 15.74
N GLU A 26 6.69 -10.43 15.13
CA GLU A 26 5.71 -9.32 15.11
C GLU A 26 5.31 -8.92 16.53
N THR A 27 4.91 -9.88 17.37
CA THR A 27 4.56 -9.63 18.78
C THR A 27 5.72 -8.96 19.53
N ALA A 28 6.93 -9.50 19.41
CA ALA A 28 8.11 -8.94 20.08
C ALA A 28 8.48 -7.53 19.57
N PHE A 29 8.21 -7.24 18.30
CA PHE A 29 8.40 -5.90 17.73
C PHE A 29 7.39 -4.90 18.33
N VAL A 30 6.12 -5.27 18.39
CA VAL A 30 5.04 -4.46 18.99
C VAL A 30 5.34 -4.15 20.45
N GLU A 31 5.63 -5.18 21.24
CA GLU A 31 5.91 -5.05 22.68
C GLU A 31 7.10 -4.13 22.95
N ARG A 32 8.07 -4.10 22.03
CA ARG A 32 9.28 -3.29 22.18
C ARG A 32 9.10 -1.84 21.73
N TYR A 33 8.38 -1.60 20.63
CA TYR A 33 8.39 -0.27 19.98
C TYR A 33 7.04 0.46 20.02
N LEU A 34 5.92 -0.25 20.11
CA LEU A 34 4.58 0.34 20.03
C LEU A 34 3.87 0.35 21.39
N THR A 35 3.88 -0.77 22.12
CA THR A 35 3.26 -0.85 23.45
C THR A 35 3.78 0.22 24.43
N PRO A 36 5.09 0.51 24.51
CA PRO A 36 5.60 1.54 25.42
C PRO A 36 5.17 2.97 25.07
N LEU A 37 4.74 3.20 23.83
CA LEU A 37 4.19 4.48 23.39
C LEU A 37 2.69 4.62 23.67
N GLY A 38 2.05 3.56 24.18
CA GLY A 38 0.63 3.56 24.54
C GLY A 38 -0.31 3.04 23.44
N PHE A 39 0.22 2.46 22.34
CA PHE A 39 -0.63 1.80 21.35
C PHE A 39 -1.44 0.67 21.99
N GLN A 40 -2.74 0.65 21.68
CA GLN A 40 -3.69 -0.34 22.16
C GLN A 40 -4.13 -1.22 21.01
N ARG A 41 -4.45 -2.48 21.30
CA ARG A 41 -4.95 -3.41 20.30
C ARG A 41 -6.48 -3.37 20.27
N ASP A 42 -7.07 -3.25 19.08
CA ASP A 42 -8.52 -3.35 18.89
C ASP A 42 -8.97 -4.82 18.76
N GLU A 43 -10.26 -5.04 18.52
CA GLU A 43 -10.84 -6.38 18.34
C GLU A 43 -10.46 -7.05 17.01
N PHE A 44 -9.98 -6.28 16.03
CA PHE A 44 -9.52 -6.75 14.71
C PHE A 44 -8.00 -6.95 14.65
N SER A 45 -7.32 -6.80 15.79
CA SER A 45 -5.88 -6.91 15.98
C SER A 45 -5.04 -5.75 15.41
N ASN A 46 -5.66 -4.66 14.94
CA ASN A 46 -4.95 -3.42 14.65
C ASN A 46 -4.41 -2.82 15.94
N LEU A 47 -3.35 -2.03 15.84
CA LEU A 47 -2.92 -1.17 16.93
C LEU A 47 -3.34 0.26 16.66
N PHE A 48 -3.84 0.95 17.68
CA PHE A 48 -4.19 2.35 17.56
C PHE A 48 -3.73 3.19 18.74
N LEU A 49 -3.51 4.47 18.48
CA LEU A 49 -3.20 5.49 19.49
C LEU A 49 -3.79 6.82 19.01
N GLN A 50 -4.52 7.50 19.90
CA GLN A 50 -5.01 8.85 19.64
C GLN A 50 -4.10 9.87 20.34
N ILE A 51 -3.65 10.88 19.60
CA ILE A 51 -3.03 12.10 20.13
C ILE A 51 -3.93 13.27 19.76
N GLY A 52 -4.28 14.09 20.75
CA GLY A 52 -5.27 15.16 20.63
C GLY A 52 -6.69 14.73 20.96
N ASP A 53 -7.60 15.69 21.11
CA ASP A 53 -8.97 15.41 21.59
C ASP A 53 -9.91 14.96 20.47
N SER A 54 -9.72 15.47 19.24
CA SER A 54 -10.57 15.18 18.08
C SER A 54 -9.75 15.32 16.79
N PRO A 55 -8.79 14.41 16.55
CA PRO A 55 -7.92 14.51 15.39
C PRO A 55 -8.73 14.40 14.09
N SER A 56 -8.28 15.12 13.07
CA SER A 56 -8.86 15.05 11.72
C SER A 56 -8.00 14.29 10.72
N ILE A 57 -6.83 13.80 11.15
CA ILE A 57 -5.89 13.06 10.31
C ILE A 57 -5.64 11.69 10.94
N LEU A 58 -5.70 10.66 10.11
CA LEU A 58 -5.28 9.31 10.40
C LEU A 58 -3.90 9.06 9.78
N TRP A 59 -2.95 8.60 10.60
CA TRP A 59 -1.62 8.17 10.18
C TRP A 59 -1.59 6.65 10.09
N SER A 60 -1.23 6.10 8.94
CA SER A 60 -1.34 4.67 8.65
C SER A 60 0.01 4.03 8.32
N SER A 61 0.21 2.84 8.87
CA SER A 61 1.26 1.87 8.52
C SER A 61 0.72 0.46 8.73
N HIS A 62 1.44 -0.58 8.28
CA HIS A 62 1.06 -1.97 8.58
C HIS A 62 2.14 -2.73 9.37
N MET A 63 1.68 -3.68 10.19
CA MET A 63 2.50 -4.33 11.22
C MET A 63 3.32 -5.51 10.70
N ASP A 64 2.81 -6.21 9.71
CA ASP A 64 3.45 -7.36 9.11
C ASP A 64 4.48 -6.95 8.07
N THR A 65 5.22 -7.94 7.57
CA THR A 65 6.18 -7.82 6.48
C THR A 65 6.11 -9.13 5.71
N VAL A 66 6.39 -9.13 4.41
CA VAL A 66 6.42 -10.35 3.57
C VAL A 66 7.56 -11.34 3.85
N HIS A 67 8.13 -11.31 5.05
CA HIS A 67 9.10 -12.31 5.46
C HIS A 67 8.47 -13.70 5.46
N SER A 68 9.11 -14.68 4.80
CA SER A 68 8.59 -16.06 4.76
C SER A 68 8.81 -16.82 6.07
N VAL A 69 9.65 -16.31 6.96
CA VAL A 69 9.94 -16.92 8.27
C VAL A 69 10.03 -15.84 9.35
N SER A 70 9.61 -16.20 10.57
CA SER A 70 9.75 -15.35 11.75
C SER A 70 11.18 -15.35 12.28
N GLY A 71 11.64 -14.22 12.80
CA GLY A 71 12.91 -14.16 13.53
C GLY A 71 13.62 -12.82 13.42
N THR A 72 14.95 -12.87 13.36
CA THR A 72 15.80 -11.69 13.21
C THR A 72 16.81 -11.86 12.09
N GLN A 73 17.17 -10.76 11.46
CA GLN A 73 18.14 -10.68 10.38
C GLN A 73 19.26 -9.69 10.66
N THR A 74 20.41 -9.95 10.05
CA THR A 74 21.55 -9.03 10.07
C THR A 74 21.51 -8.09 8.88
N LEU A 75 21.83 -6.82 9.12
CA LEU A 75 21.74 -5.77 8.11
C LEU A 75 23.12 -5.22 7.76
N HIS A 76 23.18 -4.49 6.66
CA HIS A 76 24.35 -3.78 6.19
C HIS A 76 23.93 -2.38 5.76
N LEU A 77 24.49 -1.37 6.44
CA LEU A 77 24.36 0.03 6.09
C LEU A 77 25.61 0.46 5.32
N LYS A 78 25.44 0.90 4.08
CA LYS A 78 26.54 1.42 3.25
C LYS A 78 26.04 2.59 2.43
N ASP A 79 26.82 3.67 2.42
CA ASP A 79 26.53 4.89 1.65
C ASP A 79 25.12 5.45 1.90
N GLY A 80 24.62 5.32 3.14
CA GLY A 80 23.27 5.77 3.53
C GLY A 80 22.15 4.76 3.27
N PHE A 81 22.42 3.67 2.55
CA PHE A 81 21.43 2.65 2.22
C PHE A 81 21.52 1.44 3.16
N LEU A 82 20.40 1.12 3.78
CA LEU A 82 20.22 -0.11 4.56
C LEU A 82 19.78 -1.24 3.64
N SER A 83 20.37 -2.41 3.81
CA SER A 83 20.08 -3.60 3.02
C SER A 83 20.38 -4.87 3.80
N LEU A 84 19.96 -6.02 3.30
CA LEU A 84 20.34 -7.30 3.87
C LEU A 84 21.85 -7.51 3.83
N SER A 85 22.42 -7.97 4.94
CA SER A 85 23.82 -8.39 4.98
C SER A 85 24.04 -9.60 4.06
N ARG A 86 25.31 -9.87 3.70
CA ARG A 86 25.67 -11.07 2.93
C ARG A 86 25.25 -12.37 3.64
N LYS A 87 25.23 -12.39 4.97
CA LYS A 87 24.79 -13.54 5.76
C LYS A 87 23.27 -13.73 5.61
N SER A 88 22.48 -12.68 5.77
CA SER A 88 21.02 -12.73 5.63
C SER A 88 20.60 -13.12 4.21
N LYS A 89 21.25 -12.57 3.17
CA LYS A 89 20.99 -12.91 1.76
C LYS A 89 21.23 -14.39 1.41
N LYS A 90 22.09 -15.08 2.15
CA LYS A 90 22.33 -16.53 2.01
C LYS A 90 21.47 -17.38 2.95
N GLY A 91 20.80 -16.74 3.91
CA GLY A 91 19.95 -17.39 4.88
C GLY A 91 18.48 -17.42 4.45
N ALA A 92 17.62 -17.46 5.46
CA ALA A 92 16.17 -17.59 5.32
C ALA A 92 15.42 -16.25 5.14
N SER A 93 16.13 -15.11 5.13
CA SER A 93 15.51 -13.81 4.89
C SER A 93 15.11 -13.67 3.41
N SER A 94 13.83 -13.36 3.17
CA SER A 94 13.23 -13.16 1.85
C SER A 94 13.25 -11.70 1.40
N CYS A 95 13.23 -10.75 2.34
CA CYS A 95 13.19 -9.31 2.09
C CYS A 95 13.90 -8.53 3.21
N LEU A 96 14.05 -7.22 3.07
CA LEU A 96 14.51 -6.34 4.14
C LEU A 96 13.36 -6.01 5.11
N GLY A 97 12.13 -5.91 4.61
CA GLY A 97 10.96 -5.46 5.36
C GLY A 97 10.98 -3.96 5.64
N ALA A 98 11.50 -3.17 4.68
CA ALA A 98 11.36 -1.72 4.74
C ALA A 98 9.89 -1.32 4.61
N ASP A 99 9.18 -2.09 3.80
CA ASP A 99 7.72 -2.20 3.71
C ASP A 99 7.19 -3.13 4.85
N ASP A 100 6.54 -2.62 5.91
CA ASP A 100 6.43 -1.19 6.30
C ASP A 100 7.08 -0.89 7.67
N THR A 101 8.33 -1.32 7.86
CA THR A 101 9.10 -0.87 9.04
C THR A 101 9.45 0.62 8.96
N ALA A 102 9.57 1.18 7.75
CA ALA A 102 9.88 2.58 7.52
C ALA A 102 8.76 3.49 8.04
N GLY A 103 7.51 3.24 7.65
CA GLY A 103 6.34 3.99 8.09
C GLY A 103 6.10 3.88 9.59
N ILE A 104 6.24 2.67 10.16
CA ILE A 104 6.12 2.52 11.62
C ILE A 104 7.17 3.39 12.35
N TRP A 105 8.42 3.41 11.88
CA TRP A 105 9.43 4.25 12.52
C TRP A 105 9.02 5.74 12.47
N LEU A 106 8.55 6.24 11.33
CA LEU A 106 8.05 7.61 11.20
C LEU A 106 6.90 7.89 12.19
N MET A 107 5.91 6.99 12.28
CA MET A 107 4.82 7.12 13.24
C MET A 107 5.32 7.16 14.69
N THR A 108 6.29 6.32 15.06
CA THR A 108 6.85 6.37 16.43
C THR A 108 7.51 7.71 16.75
N GLU A 109 8.15 8.34 15.77
CA GLU A 109 8.81 9.63 15.94
C GLU A 109 7.79 10.78 16.03
N MET A 110 6.74 10.73 15.21
CA MET A 110 5.61 11.67 15.29
C MET A 110 4.87 11.58 16.63
N VAL A 111 4.62 10.36 17.12
CA VAL A 111 4.01 10.11 18.43
C VAL A 111 4.87 10.70 19.56
N LYS A 112 6.19 10.46 19.55
CA LYS A 112 7.11 11.01 20.56
C LYS A 112 7.16 12.54 20.53
N ALA A 113 6.95 13.15 19.35
CA ALA A 113 6.87 14.59 19.19
C ALA A 113 5.49 15.17 19.50
N GLY A 114 4.49 14.34 19.79
CA GLY A 114 3.13 14.78 20.10
C GLY A 114 2.36 15.34 18.90
N ILE A 115 2.66 14.89 17.69
CA ILE A 115 1.90 15.29 16.51
C ILE A 115 0.47 14.76 16.63
N GLU A 116 -0.53 15.64 16.52
CA GLU A 116 -1.95 15.28 16.60
C GLU A 116 -2.31 14.27 15.50
N GLY A 117 -3.15 13.30 15.84
CA GLY A 117 -3.63 12.31 14.89
C GLY A 117 -4.22 11.06 15.53
N LEU A 118 -4.98 10.34 14.73
CA LEU A 118 -5.32 8.94 14.99
C LEU A 118 -4.27 8.06 14.30
N TYR A 119 -3.41 7.43 15.09
CA TYR A 119 -2.37 6.54 14.57
C TYR A 119 -2.93 5.13 14.51
N VAL A 120 -2.91 4.49 13.34
CA VAL A 120 -3.35 3.10 13.16
C VAL A 120 -2.25 2.30 12.48
N VAL A 121 -1.82 1.22 13.13
CA VAL A 121 -0.91 0.23 12.55
C VAL A 121 -1.73 -1.03 12.26
N HIS A 122 -2.03 -1.24 10.99
CA HIS A 122 -2.98 -2.26 10.54
C HIS A 122 -2.45 -3.68 10.70
N HIS A 123 -3.39 -4.58 10.92
CA HIS A 123 -3.15 -6.01 10.94
C HIS A 123 -3.33 -6.62 9.54
N ALA A 124 -2.32 -7.36 9.10
CA ALA A 124 -2.40 -8.25 7.94
C ALA A 124 -2.77 -7.52 6.63
N GLU A 125 -2.08 -6.42 6.37
CA GLU A 125 -2.19 -5.66 5.11
C GLU A 125 -1.72 -6.55 3.95
N GLU A 126 -0.56 -7.19 4.11
CA GLU A 126 0.09 -8.07 3.13
C GLU A 126 -0.69 -9.37 2.90
N SER A 127 -1.79 -9.57 3.65
CA SER A 127 -2.74 -10.68 3.51
C SER A 127 -4.13 -10.20 3.09
N GLY A 128 -4.22 -9.02 2.47
CA GLY A 128 -5.44 -8.44 1.94
C GLY A 128 -6.14 -7.47 2.89
N CYS A 129 -5.41 -6.53 3.52
CA CYS A 129 -5.99 -5.39 4.24
C CYS A 129 -6.99 -5.75 5.35
N ILE A 130 -6.86 -6.95 5.97
CA ILE A 130 -7.88 -7.51 6.87
C ILE A 130 -8.25 -6.55 8.01
N GLY A 131 -7.26 -5.89 8.59
CA GLY A 131 -7.43 -4.95 9.68
C GLY A 131 -8.24 -3.72 9.30
N SER A 132 -7.91 -3.09 8.18
CA SER A 132 -8.57 -1.87 7.69
C SER A 132 -9.97 -2.16 7.13
N SER A 133 -10.18 -3.27 6.39
CA SER A 133 -11.51 -3.66 5.91
C SER A 133 -12.47 -3.92 7.09
N ASN A 134 -11.99 -4.57 8.16
CA ASN A 134 -12.81 -4.83 9.34
C ASN A 134 -13.22 -3.55 10.08
N LEU A 135 -12.35 -2.55 10.16
CA LEU A 135 -12.69 -1.25 10.75
C LEU A 135 -13.86 -0.60 10.00
N VAL A 136 -13.82 -0.59 8.67
CA VAL A 136 -14.93 -0.03 7.86
C VAL A 136 -16.21 -0.83 8.03
N GLN A 137 -16.10 -2.16 8.04
CA GLN A 137 -17.27 -3.04 8.05
C GLN A 137 -17.98 -3.08 9.41
N PHE A 138 -17.22 -3.07 10.50
CA PHE A 138 -17.74 -3.42 11.83
C PHE A 138 -17.59 -2.32 12.87
N ALA A 139 -16.71 -1.34 12.65
CA ALA A 139 -16.50 -0.20 13.56
C ALA A 139 -16.36 1.13 12.79
N PRO A 140 -17.27 1.47 11.86
CA PRO A 140 -17.15 2.70 11.05
C PRO A 140 -17.09 3.97 11.90
N GLU A 141 -17.67 3.95 13.11
CA GLU A 141 -17.59 5.05 14.06
C GLU A 141 -16.17 5.37 14.52
N PHE A 142 -15.23 4.42 14.40
CA PHE A 142 -13.82 4.62 14.69
C PHE A 142 -13.17 5.66 13.77
N LEU A 143 -13.73 5.85 12.57
CA LEU A 143 -13.24 6.78 11.55
C LEU A 143 -13.99 8.12 11.58
N ASN A 144 -14.94 8.30 12.50
CA ASN A 144 -15.75 9.53 12.57
C ASN A 144 -14.88 10.77 12.78
N GLY A 145 -15.10 11.80 11.96
CA GLY A 145 -14.39 13.07 12.05
C GLY A 145 -13.01 13.08 11.38
N ILE A 146 -12.51 11.92 10.94
CA ILE A 146 -11.30 11.86 10.12
C ILE A 146 -11.59 12.40 8.72
N LYS A 147 -10.72 13.29 8.27
CA LYS A 147 -10.81 13.96 6.97
C LYS A 147 -9.72 13.50 6.01
N ALA A 148 -8.57 13.08 6.54
CA ALA A 148 -7.48 12.55 5.74
C ALA A 148 -6.89 11.29 6.39
N ALA A 149 -6.59 10.28 5.58
CA ALA A 149 -5.84 9.09 5.94
C ALA A 149 -4.56 9.04 5.09
N ILE A 150 -3.40 9.14 5.74
CA ILE A 150 -2.08 9.23 5.07
C ILE A 150 -1.29 7.97 5.46
N ALA A 151 -1.05 7.09 4.49
CA ALA A 151 -0.17 5.94 4.66
C ALA A 151 1.29 6.29 4.39
N PHE A 152 2.19 5.73 5.19
CA PHE A 152 3.64 5.83 5.02
C PHE A 152 4.23 4.59 4.33
N ASP A 153 3.61 4.17 3.24
CA ASP A 153 3.86 2.87 2.63
C ASP A 153 3.98 2.95 1.10
N ARG A 154 4.96 3.72 0.61
CA ARG A 154 5.23 3.78 -0.82
C ARG A 154 6.73 3.84 -1.07
N ARG A 155 7.18 3.08 -2.07
CA ARG A 155 8.55 3.16 -2.59
C ARG A 155 8.84 4.56 -3.17
N GLY A 156 10.12 4.86 -3.39
CA GLY A 156 10.50 6.09 -4.09
C GLY A 156 10.69 7.27 -3.14
N TYR A 157 10.67 8.49 -3.70
CA TYR A 157 11.01 9.71 -2.97
C TYR A 157 9.97 10.83 -3.08
N ASP A 158 8.98 10.66 -3.94
CA ASP A 158 8.24 11.77 -4.53
C ASP A 158 6.75 11.51 -4.73
N SER A 159 6.24 10.31 -4.52
CA SER A 159 4.81 10.05 -4.71
C SER A 159 3.98 10.62 -3.56
N VAL A 160 2.91 11.33 -3.90
CA VAL A 160 1.70 11.49 -3.10
C VAL A 160 0.55 10.88 -3.90
N ILE A 161 0.09 9.70 -3.51
CA ILE A 161 -0.85 8.92 -4.31
C ILE A 161 -2.23 9.58 -4.36
N THR A 162 -2.77 9.78 -5.57
CA THR A 162 -4.12 10.32 -5.81
C THR A 162 -5.13 9.24 -6.19
N HIS A 163 -4.64 8.13 -6.74
CA HIS A 163 -5.46 7.00 -7.16
C HIS A 163 -4.88 5.69 -6.68
N GLN A 164 -5.73 4.82 -6.14
CA GLN A 164 -5.37 3.48 -5.70
C GLN A 164 -6.27 2.49 -6.44
N SER A 165 -5.66 1.49 -7.09
CA SER A 165 -6.38 0.50 -7.92
C SER A 165 -7.29 1.13 -8.99
N SER A 166 -6.84 2.23 -9.62
CA SER A 166 -7.59 3.06 -10.58
C SER A 166 -8.75 3.88 -10.01
N GLY A 167 -9.05 3.77 -8.70
CA GLY A 167 -10.06 4.57 -8.04
C GLY A 167 -9.46 5.86 -7.49
N ARG A 168 -10.16 7.01 -7.63
CA ARG A 168 -9.72 8.28 -7.03
C ARG A 168 -9.96 8.28 -5.52
N THR A 169 -8.88 8.17 -4.76
CA THR A 169 -8.91 8.14 -3.30
C THR A 169 -8.48 9.46 -2.67
N CYS A 170 -7.76 10.30 -3.42
CA CYS A 170 -7.25 11.59 -2.97
C CYS A 170 -7.35 12.65 -4.08
N SER A 171 -7.74 13.86 -3.71
CA SER A 171 -7.82 14.99 -4.64
C SER A 171 -6.44 15.49 -5.04
N GLU A 172 -6.34 15.99 -6.26
CA GLU A 172 -5.14 16.70 -6.74
C GLU A 172 -4.74 17.87 -5.84
N THR A 173 -5.74 18.57 -5.29
CA THR A 173 -5.53 19.73 -4.43
C THR A 173 -4.98 19.31 -3.07
N PHE A 174 -5.54 18.26 -2.46
CA PHE A 174 -4.97 17.67 -1.24
C PHE A 174 -3.53 17.23 -1.48
N ALA A 175 -3.29 16.44 -2.53
CA ALA A 175 -1.96 15.93 -2.85
C ALA A 175 -0.92 17.05 -3.03
N LYS A 176 -1.29 18.15 -3.71
CA LYS A 176 -0.42 19.34 -3.87
C LYS A 176 -0.17 20.05 -2.54
N SER A 177 -1.20 20.16 -1.68
CA SER A 177 -1.04 20.77 -0.36
C SER A 177 -0.11 19.95 0.54
N LEU A 178 -0.24 18.63 0.53
CA LEU A 178 0.64 17.70 1.25
C LEU A 178 2.07 17.73 0.70
N ALA A 179 2.24 17.64 -0.62
CA ALA A 179 3.54 17.74 -1.29
C ALA A 179 4.28 19.04 -0.91
N LYS A 180 3.56 20.17 -0.81
CA LYS A 180 4.13 21.45 -0.38
C LYS A 180 4.64 21.41 1.06
N LEU A 181 3.94 20.73 1.96
CA LEU A 181 4.36 20.58 3.36
C LEU A 181 5.61 19.69 3.48
N LEU A 182 5.65 18.58 2.75
CA LEU A 182 6.79 17.66 2.74
C LEU A 182 8.02 18.28 2.03
N GLY A 183 7.78 19.11 1.01
CA GLY A 183 8.81 19.75 0.21
C GLY A 183 9.51 18.77 -0.73
N GLY A 184 10.75 19.06 -1.11
CA GLY A 184 11.52 18.17 -1.99
C GLY A 184 10.87 18.02 -3.37
N GLN A 185 10.77 16.78 -3.85
CA GLN A 185 10.19 16.44 -5.15
C GLN A 185 8.79 15.85 -5.06
N TYR A 186 8.16 15.84 -3.87
CA TYR A 186 6.82 15.27 -3.72
C TYR A 186 5.83 15.90 -4.70
N ALA A 187 5.03 15.06 -5.34
CA ALA A 187 4.05 15.44 -6.35
C ALA A 187 2.88 14.42 -6.38
N PRO A 188 1.71 14.83 -6.87
CA PRO A 188 0.61 13.91 -7.15
C PRO A 188 1.04 12.77 -8.08
N ASP A 189 0.65 11.54 -7.75
CA ASP A 189 0.96 10.32 -8.51
C ASP A 189 -0.29 9.44 -8.58
N ASP A 190 -0.77 9.13 -9.78
CA ASP A 190 -1.97 8.33 -10.03
C ASP A 190 -1.70 6.81 -10.19
N THR A 191 -0.46 6.37 -9.96
CA THR A 191 -0.02 4.97 -10.13
C THR A 191 -0.04 4.17 -8.83
N GLY A 192 -1.00 4.47 -7.94
CA GLY A 192 -1.13 3.80 -6.66
C GLY A 192 -1.70 2.40 -6.77
N SER A 193 -1.14 1.50 -5.97
CA SER A 193 -1.67 0.16 -5.75
C SER A 193 -2.71 0.19 -4.62
N TYR A 194 -3.45 -0.90 -4.47
CA TYR A 194 -4.31 -1.11 -3.30
C TYR A 194 -3.46 -1.15 -2.03
N THR A 195 -3.87 -0.43 -0.99
CA THR A 195 -3.30 -0.49 0.37
C THR A 195 -4.41 -0.20 1.39
N ASP A 196 -4.12 -0.29 2.69
CA ASP A 196 -5.12 -0.09 3.77
C ASP A 196 -5.98 1.18 3.61
N THR A 197 -5.40 2.31 3.21
CA THR A 197 -6.14 3.57 3.07
C THR A 197 -7.16 3.55 1.94
N ASN A 198 -7.04 2.63 0.98
CA ASN A 198 -8.06 2.45 -0.05
C ASN A 198 -9.39 1.96 0.54
N GLU A 199 -9.36 1.15 1.61
CA GLU A 199 -10.57 0.71 2.32
C GLU A 199 -11.41 1.89 2.83
N TYR A 200 -10.74 2.98 3.18
CA TYR A 200 -11.37 4.15 3.76
C TYR A 200 -11.92 5.13 2.74
N ALA A 201 -11.64 4.97 1.45
CA ALA A 201 -12.01 5.96 0.44
C ALA A 201 -13.52 6.25 0.41
N GLY A 202 -14.38 5.26 0.66
CA GLY A 202 -15.83 5.47 0.71
C GLY A 202 -16.35 6.24 1.92
N VAL A 203 -15.51 6.53 2.92
CA VAL A 203 -15.90 7.17 4.18
C VAL A 203 -15.01 8.34 4.61
N ILE A 204 -13.75 8.38 4.17
CA ILE A 204 -12.78 9.45 4.45
C ILE A 204 -12.54 10.26 3.16
N PRO A 205 -12.65 11.60 3.22
CA PRO A 205 -12.41 12.49 2.08
C PRO A 205 -11.07 12.32 1.38
N GLU A 206 -9.95 12.21 2.10
CA GLU A 206 -8.63 12.20 1.45
C GLU A 206 -7.84 10.97 1.91
N CYS A 207 -7.74 9.95 1.06
CA CYS A 207 -6.99 8.73 1.33
C CYS A 207 -5.78 8.66 0.40
N THR A 208 -4.58 8.70 0.96
CA THR A 208 -3.35 8.72 0.19
C THR A 208 -2.30 7.79 0.80
N ASN A 209 -1.20 7.66 0.06
CA ASN A 209 -0.02 6.94 0.43
C ASN A 209 1.20 7.72 -0.09
N ILE A 210 2.24 7.87 0.71
CA ILE A 210 3.39 8.71 0.36
C ILE A 210 4.70 7.96 0.35
N SER A 211 5.58 8.34 -0.56
CA SER A 211 6.91 7.72 -0.67
C SER A 211 7.74 7.87 0.61
N VAL A 212 8.41 6.79 1.06
CA VAL A 212 9.23 6.78 2.29
C VAL A 212 10.69 6.32 2.06
N GLY A 213 11.14 6.22 0.80
CA GLY A 213 12.56 6.01 0.47
C GLY A 213 13.02 4.55 0.44
N TYR A 214 12.11 3.58 0.44
CA TYR A 214 12.46 2.20 0.14
C TYR A 214 12.34 1.89 -1.37
N PHE A 215 13.03 0.83 -1.80
CA PHE A 215 13.07 0.36 -3.19
C PHE A 215 13.17 -1.15 -3.26
N ASN A 216 12.69 -1.73 -4.36
CA ASN A 216 12.70 -3.18 -4.62
C ASN A 216 12.05 -3.96 -3.47
N GLN A 217 10.93 -3.44 -2.96
CA GLN A 217 10.16 -4.04 -1.89
C GLN A 217 9.76 -5.48 -2.24
N HIS A 218 9.52 -6.26 -1.20
CA HIS A 218 9.18 -7.69 -1.29
C HIS A 218 10.25 -8.58 -1.94
N SER A 219 11.51 -8.12 -1.95
CA SER A 219 12.62 -8.87 -2.55
C SER A 219 13.88 -8.86 -1.69
N ARG A 220 14.78 -9.82 -1.92
CA ARG A 220 16.12 -9.85 -1.29
C ARG A 220 17.02 -8.66 -1.70
N ARG A 221 16.59 -7.88 -2.68
CA ARG A 221 17.27 -6.67 -3.17
C ARG A 221 16.69 -5.40 -2.56
N GLU A 222 15.72 -5.52 -1.66
CA GLU A 222 15.11 -4.40 -0.98
C GLU A 222 16.16 -3.55 -0.24
N THR A 223 16.00 -2.24 -0.36
CA THR A 223 16.87 -1.23 0.25
C THR A 223 16.06 -0.09 0.80
N GLN A 224 16.53 0.52 1.89
CA GLN A 224 15.99 1.76 2.43
C GLN A 224 17.07 2.84 2.41
N ASP A 225 16.76 4.02 1.84
CA ASP A 225 17.56 5.22 2.07
C ASP A 225 17.27 5.75 3.48
N VAL A 226 18.23 5.58 4.39
CA VAL A 226 18.10 5.98 5.79
C VAL A 226 18.24 7.49 5.94
N SER A 227 18.97 8.16 5.05
CA SER A 227 19.12 9.61 5.11
C SER A 227 17.82 10.29 4.70
N PHE A 228 17.22 9.83 3.60
CA PHE A 228 15.90 10.29 3.18
C PHE A 228 14.85 10.08 4.27
N LEU A 229 14.81 8.89 4.89
CA LEU A 229 13.82 8.58 5.92
C LEU A 229 13.91 9.54 7.13
N ILE A 230 15.13 9.86 7.58
CA ILE A 230 15.37 10.83 8.67
C ILE A 230 15.00 12.25 8.24
N GLU A 231 15.30 12.64 7.00
CA GLU A 231 14.90 13.94 6.46
C GLU A 231 13.37 14.07 6.37
N LEU A 232 12.68 13.01 5.93
CA LEU A 232 11.22 12.95 5.94
C LEU A 232 10.66 13.08 7.36
N ARG A 233 11.22 12.38 8.34
CA ARG A 233 10.87 12.55 9.77
C ARG A 233 10.95 14.02 10.18
N ASP A 234 12.07 14.69 9.89
CA ASP A 234 12.24 16.11 10.24
C ASP A 234 11.17 17.00 9.58
N LYS A 235 10.72 16.68 8.36
CA LYS A 235 9.61 17.37 7.70
C LYS A 235 8.26 17.11 8.37
N LEU A 236 7.94 15.85 8.67
CA LEU A 236 6.68 15.48 9.33
C LEU A 236 6.54 16.14 10.70
N LEU A 237 7.65 16.28 11.45
CA LEU A 237 7.65 16.94 12.75
C LEU A 237 7.50 18.47 12.68
N ALA A 238 7.94 19.08 11.58
CA ALA A 238 7.92 20.53 11.40
C ALA A 238 6.70 21.05 10.61
N ALA A 239 5.94 20.15 9.98
CA ALA A 239 4.81 20.52 9.13
C ALA A 239 3.67 21.17 9.93
N ASP A 240 3.08 22.22 9.35
CA ASP A 240 1.81 22.76 9.81
C ASP A 240 0.66 22.02 9.12
N TRP A 241 0.17 20.97 9.77
CA TRP A 241 -0.89 20.10 9.26
C TRP A 241 -2.24 20.81 9.06
N SER A 242 -2.43 22.00 9.63
CA SER A 242 -3.64 22.80 9.39
C SER A 242 -3.74 23.37 7.97
N GLN A 243 -2.65 23.31 7.19
CA GLN A 243 -2.59 23.79 5.81
C GLN A 243 -3.09 22.78 4.77
N LEU A 244 -3.44 21.56 5.18
CA LEU A 244 -3.98 20.56 4.27
C LEU A 244 -5.34 20.98 3.73
N VAL A 245 -5.54 20.78 2.42
CA VAL A 245 -6.80 21.13 1.75
C VAL A 245 -7.63 19.86 1.56
N ILE A 246 -8.80 19.82 2.20
CA ILE A 246 -9.77 18.72 2.05
C ILE A 246 -10.81 19.14 1.02
N GLU A 247 -10.95 18.41 -0.09
CA GLU A 247 -11.84 18.78 -1.20
C GLU A 247 -12.73 17.63 -1.67
N ARG A 248 -12.21 16.41 -1.70
CA ARG A 248 -12.92 15.26 -2.28
C ARG A 248 -14.13 14.86 -1.43
N ASP A 249 -15.26 14.58 -2.07
CA ASP A 249 -16.42 13.98 -1.41
C ASP A 249 -16.28 12.44 -1.39
N PRO A 250 -16.24 11.78 -0.22
CA PRO A 250 -16.18 10.32 -0.15
C PRO A 250 -17.44 9.61 -0.64
N ALA A 251 -18.55 10.32 -0.83
CA ALA A 251 -19.76 9.75 -1.41
C ALA A 251 -19.69 9.61 -2.93
N ASP A 252 -18.77 10.30 -3.61
CA ASP A 252 -18.56 10.15 -5.05
C ASP A 252 -17.93 8.78 -5.35
N ASP A 253 -18.40 8.11 -6.40
CA ASP A 253 -17.87 6.81 -6.78
C ASP A 253 -16.40 6.96 -7.23
N PRO A 254 -15.44 6.34 -6.54
CA PRO A 254 -14.02 6.50 -6.87
C PRO A 254 -13.68 5.95 -8.26
N TYR A 255 -14.52 5.12 -8.86
CA TYR A 255 -14.32 4.55 -10.21
C TYR A 255 -15.13 5.25 -11.31
N ASP A 256 -15.90 6.28 -10.98
CA ASP A 256 -16.63 7.04 -12.00
C ASP A 256 -15.64 7.86 -12.83
N ARG A 257 -15.50 7.49 -14.11
CA ARG A 257 -14.56 8.13 -15.03
C ARG A 257 -15.20 9.42 -15.56
N ASP A 258 -14.73 10.57 -15.07
CA ASP A 258 -15.04 11.87 -15.65
C ASP A 258 -14.44 12.01 -17.05
N TYR A 259 -15.13 11.49 -18.07
CA TYR A 259 -14.89 11.85 -19.46
C TYR A 259 -15.68 13.11 -19.79
N GLY A 260 -15.05 14.25 -19.60
CA GLY A 260 -15.52 15.52 -20.11
C GLY A 260 -15.62 15.53 -21.63
N TYR A 261 -16.76 15.13 -22.20
CA TYR A 261 -17.27 15.61 -23.49
C TYR A 261 -18.80 15.50 -23.52
N GLY A 262 -19.46 16.66 -23.47
CA GLY A 262 -20.91 16.73 -23.54
C GLY A 262 -21.47 16.24 -24.88
N ARG A 263 -22.52 15.43 -24.82
CA ARG A 263 -23.73 15.53 -25.67
C ARG A 263 -24.88 14.67 -25.13
N PRO A 264 -26.14 15.02 -25.41
CA PRO A 264 -27.27 14.70 -24.56
C PRO A 264 -28.09 13.48 -25.04
N TYR A 265 -28.71 12.84 -24.03
CA TYR A 265 -29.96 12.07 -24.05
C TYR A 265 -29.99 10.71 -24.80
N GLY A 266 -30.24 9.65 -24.03
CA GLY A 266 -31.08 8.53 -24.50
C GLY A 266 -30.82 7.17 -23.87
N SER A 267 -31.61 6.82 -22.83
CA SER A 267 -31.85 5.46 -22.29
C SER A 267 -30.64 4.77 -21.62
N SER A 268 -30.76 4.03 -20.52
CA SER A 268 -31.88 3.44 -19.81
C SER A 268 -31.52 3.47 -18.33
N ARG A 269 -32.45 3.89 -17.47
CA ARG A 269 -32.27 3.80 -16.02
C ARG A 269 -32.25 2.31 -15.65
N TYR A 270 -31.06 1.75 -15.47
CA TYR A 270 -30.91 0.62 -14.55
C TYR A 270 -31.07 1.16 -13.13
N SER A 271 -32.33 1.24 -12.71
CA SER A 271 -32.69 1.25 -11.30
C SER A 271 -32.34 -0.14 -10.76
N SER A 272 -31.11 -0.34 -10.27
CA SER A 272 -30.86 -1.45 -9.35
C SER A 272 -31.46 -1.08 -8.01
N SER A 273 -32.76 -1.33 -7.91
CA SER A 273 -33.50 -1.30 -6.67
C SER A 273 -33.05 -2.47 -5.79
N THR A 274 -31.96 -2.30 -5.04
CA THR A 274 -31.73 -3.04 -3.80
C THR A 274 -30.98 -2.14 -2.83
N SER A 275 -31.78 -1.29 -2.19
CA SER A 275 -31.54 -0.82 -0.84
C SER A 275 -31.24 -2.03 0.07
N LEU A 276 -30.10 -1.94 0.77
CA LEU A 276 -29.66 -2.66 1.98
C LEU A 276 -28.97 -4.03 1.83
N SER A 277 -27.80 -4.07 2.46
CA SER A 277 -27.09 -5.21 3.08
C SER A 277 -26.04 -5.95 2.25
N SER A 278 -24.78 -5.78 2.68
CA SER A 278 -23.53 -6.49 2.30
C SER A 278 -22.81 -5.98 1.05
N GLY A 279 -21.74 -5.20 1.27
CA GLY A 279 -20.75 -4.80 0.26
C GLY A 279 -19.91 -5.97 -0.24
N ARG A 280 -20.53 -7.00 -0.81
CA ARG A 280 -19.85 -8.12 -1.48
C ARG A 280 -20.38 -8.28 -2.89
N THR A 281 -19.94 -7.41 -3.78
CA THR A 281 -20.09 -7.64 -5.22
C THR A 281 -19.10 -8.71 -5.67
N LEU A 282 -19.38 -9.39 -6.77
CA LEU A 282 -18.42 -10.34 -7.36
C LEU A 282 -17.11 -9.62 -7.75
N GLU A 283 -17.23 -8.38 -8.25
CA GLU A 283 -16.09 -7.51 -8.54
C GLU A 283 -15.22 -7.24 -7.31
N TYR A 284 -15.82 -6.97 -6.15
CA TYR A 284 -15.08 -6.80 -4.91
C TYR A 284 -14.28 -8.06 -4.57
N LEU A 285 -14.89 -9.24 -4.67
CA LEU A 285 -14.19 -10.51 -4.38
C LEU A 285 -13.04 -10.79 -5.37
N VAL A 286 -13.23 -10.47 -6.65
CA VAL A 286 -12.20 -10.58 -7.69
C VAL A 286 -11.02 -9.67 -7.38
N LYS A 287 -11.27 -8.43 -6.96
CA LYS A 287 -10.21 -7.46 -6.61
C LYS A 287 -9.49 -7.83 -5.31
N GLN A 288 -10.21 -8.33 -4.31
CA GLN A 288 -9.63 -8.67 -2.99
C GLN A 288 -8.82 -9.97 -3.00
N TYR A 289 -9.24 -10.95 -3.80
CA TYR A 289 -8.63 -12.28 -3.78
C TYR A 289 -8.32 -12.79 -5.19
N PRO A 290 -7.52 -12.06 -6.00
CA PRO A 290 -7.33 -12.39 -7.42
C PRO A 290 -6.80 -13.81 -7.62
N ASP A 291 -5.81 -14.24 -6.82
CA ASP A 291 -5.23 -15.58 -6.93
C ASP A 291 -6.21 -16.69 -6.51
N ILE A 292 -6.96 -16.48 -5.41
CA ILE A 292 -7.95 -17.46 -4.94
C ILE A 292 -9.12 -17.55 -5.92
N VAL A 293 -9.54 -16.42 -6.48
CA VAL A 293 -10.59 -16.39 -7.49
C VAL A 293 -10.12 -17.06 -8.78
N ALA A 294 -8.86 -16.85 -9.19
CA ALA A 294 -8.25 -17.59 -10.30
C ALA A 294 -8.25 -19.10 -10.03
N ASP A 295 -7.79 -19.54 -8.85
CA ASP A 295 -7.81 -20.96 -8.44
C ASP A 295 -9.24 -21.54 -8.46
N ILE A 296 -10.24 -20.77 -8.01
CA ILE A 296 -11.66 -21.19 -8.02
C ILE A 296 -12.17 -21.32 -9.46
N LEU A 297 -11.81 -20.39 -10.34
CA LEU A 297 -12.18 -20.41 -11.76
C LEU A 297 -11.54 -21.62 -12.45
N GLU A 298 -10.24 -21.84 -12.27
CA GLU A 298 -9.52 -23.00 -12.80
C GLU A 298 -10.10 -24.32 -12.28
N ALA A 299 -10.43 -24.40 -10.99
CA ALA A 299 -11.08 -25.57 -10.40
C ALA A 299 -12.49 -25.83 -10.96
N GLN A 300 -13.16 -24.79 -11.45
CA GLN A 300 -14.44 -24.89 -12.17
C GLN A 300 -14.28 -25.13 -13.68
N GLY A 301 -13.04 -25.27 -14.16
CA GLY A 301 -12.72 -25.56 -15.56
C GLY A 301 -12.61 -24.32 -16.45
N TRP A 302 -12.50 -23.13 -15.86
CA TRP A 302 -12.18 -21.90 -16.58
C TRP A 302 -10.67 -21.77 -16.67
N ASP A 303 -10.09 -22.04 -17.83
CA ASP A 303 -8.69 -21.72 -18.11
C ASP A 303 -8.56 -20.29 -18.68
N ALA A 304 -7.31 -19.83 -18.81
CA ALA A 304 -7.00 -18.48 -19.27
C ALA A 304 -7.54 -18.20 -20.69
N GLU A 305 -7.53 -19.19 -21.58
CA GLU A 305 -8.06 -19.05 -22.95
C GLU A 305 -9.58 -18.88 -22.95
N HIS A 306 -10.30 -19.68 -22.16
CA HIS A 306 -11.74 -19.59 -22.02
C HIS A 306 -12.16 -18.24 -21.42
N LEU A 307 -11.51 -17.84 -20.33
CA LEU A 307 -11.83 -16.57 -19.68
C LEU A 307 -11.52 -15.38 -20.59
N SER A 308 -10.40 -15.40 -21.31
CA SER A 308 -10.04 -14.37 -22.30
C SER A 308 -11.06 -14.29 -23.43
N ALA A 309 -11.52 -15.43 -23.96
CA ALA A 309 -12.55 -15.48 -24.99
C ALA A 309 -13.90 -14.90 -24.51
N GLU A 310 -14.31 -15.19 -23.27
CA GLU A 310 -15.53 -14.64 -22.68
C GLU A 310 -15.42 -13.12 -22.41
N ILE A 311 -14.24 -12.65 -21.96
CA ILE A 311 -13.95 -11.22 -21.82
C ILE A 311 -14.02 -10.52 -23.18
N GLY A 312 -13.39 -11.10 -24.21
CA GLY A 312 -13.43 -10.60 -25.58
C GLY A 312 -14.85 -10.59 -26.17
N ALA A 313 -15.65 -11.62 -25.91
CA ALA A 313 -17.05 -11.67 -26.33
C ALA A 313 -17.92 -10.61 -25.62
N TYR A 314 -17.60 -10.26 -24.38
CA TYR A 314 -18.31 -9.24 -23.59
C TYR A 314 -17.95 -7.80 -24.02
N TYR A 315 -16.68 -7.53 -24.33
CA TYR A 315 -16.19 -6.19 -24.72
C TYR A 315 -16.15 -5.95 -26.24
N GLY A 316 -16.29 -6.99 -27.08
CA GLY A 316 -16.15 -6.92 -28.54
C GLY A 316 -14.69 -6.72 -29.00
N ASP A 317 -14.48 -6.44 -30.30
CA ASP A 317 -13.16 -6.25 -30.99
C ASP A 317 -12.28 -5.08 -30.45
N LEU A 318 -12.50 -4.62 -29.21
CA LEU A 318 -11.70 -3.60 -28.52
C LEU A 318 -10.64 -4.20 -27.59
N TYR A 319 -10.60 -5.53 -27.44
CA TYR A 319 -9.54 -6.24 -26.73
C TYR A 319 -8.46 -6.67 -27.73
N ASP A 320 -7.54 -5.76 -28.04
CA ASP A 320 -6.31 -6.07 -28.79
C ASP A 320 -5.18 -6.28 -27.76
N GLU A 321 -4.84 -7.54 -27.47
CA GLU A 321 -3.60 -7.85 -26.77
C GLU A 321 -2.45 -7.53 -27.74
N GLY A 322 -1.83 -6.36 -27.57
CA GLY A 322 -0.64 -6.00 -28.32
C GLY A 322 0.46 -7.05 -28.11
N GLU A 323 0.71 -7.88 -29.13
CA GLU A 323 1.88 -8.74 -29.22
C GLU A 323 3.16 -7.89 -29.33
N ASP A 324 3.89 -7.74 -28.23
CA ASP A 324 5.30 -7.37 -28.28
C ASP A 324 6.12 -8.58 -28.75
N ASP A 325 6.24 -8.75 -30.07
CA ASP A 325 7.17 -9.68 -30.72
C ASP A 325 8.62 -9.15 -30.65
N ASP A 326 9.33 -9.50 -29.58
CA ASP A 326 10.80 -9.42 -29.51
C ASP A 326 11.40 -10.83 -29.52
N GLY A 327 11.27 -11.52 -30.66
CA GLY A 327 11.75 -12.88 -30.92
C GLY A 327 12.92 -12.97 -31.91
N LEU A 328 14.12 -12.64 -31.45
CA LEU A 328 15.45 -12.83 -32.08
C LEU A 328 15.56 -13.90 -33.20
N ALA A 329 16.01 -13.44 -34.36
CA ALA A 329 16.45 -14.25 -35.49
C ALA A 329 17.55 -15.25 -35.11
N PHE A 330 17.28 -16.54 -35.31
CA PHE A 330 18.31 -17.55 -35.53
C PHE A 330 18.20 -18.12 -36.95
N SER A 331 19.08 -17.63 -37.80
CA SER A 331 19.44 -18.28 -39.05
C SER A 331 20.09 -19.64 -38.75
N ASN A 332 19.60 -20.72 -39.33
CA ASN A 332 20.47 -21.81 -39.76
C ASN A 332 19.92 -22.50 -41.02
N THR A 333 20.62 -22.17 -42.10
CA THR A 333 20.84 -22.87 -43.37
C THR A 333 20.31 -24.30 -43.54
N THR A 334 19.57 -24.45 -44.63
CA THR A 334 19.38 -25.63 -45.50
C THR A 334 20.57 -26.60 -45.61
N SER A 335 20.33 -27.92 -45.57
CA SER A 335 20.45 -28.86 -46.73
C SER A 335 20.20 -30.34 -46.32
N PRO A 336 20.06 -31.32 -47.26
CA PRO A 336 19.00 -32.33 -47.29
C PRO A 336 19.58 -33.73 -46.95
N TRP A 337 19.04 -34.84 -47.49
CA TRP A 337 19.34 -36.27 -47.21
C TRP A 337 18.51 -36.80 -46.01
N GLY A 338 17.50 -37.66 -46.17
CA GLY A 338 17.40 -38.87 -46.99
C GLY A 338 17.48 -40.09 -46.06
N ARG A 339 16.35 -40.77 -45.81
CA ARG A 339 16.34 -42.15 -45.27
C ARG A 339 15.21 -42.95 -45.89
N ALA A 340 15.61 -43.87 -46.75
CA ALA A 340 14.93 -45.15 -46.90
C ALA A 340 15.55 -46.12 -45.89
N ALA A 341 14.70 -46.75 -45.09
CA ALA A 341 14.82 -48.12 -44.62
C ALA A 341 13.40 -48.60 -44.31
#